data_AF-A0A6A4VBA5-F1
#
_entry.id   AF-A0A6A4VBA5-F1
#
_cell.length_a   1.000
_cell.length_b   1.000
_cell.length_c   1.000
_cell.angle_alpha   90.00
_cell.angle_beta   90.00
_cell.angle_gamma   90.00
#
_symmetry.space_group_name_H-M   'P 1'
#
loop_
_entity.id
_entity.type
_entity.pdbx_description
1 polymer ?
#
loop_
_entity_poly.entity_id
_entity_poly.type
_entity_poly.pdbx_seq_one_letter_code
_entity_poly.pdbx_strand_id
1 'polypeptide(L)'
;MGVASRATAGLLWLLVLAAGVTSTPDSSPAPQTMSSTEQLSSTEQPPASEQLSAAEQLSQLVEASVQRVLERRAAAADSSQLEQLQHRLDLLELRAAAGQCQAPWKPVRSELVGGACEEKSEMQHDLKTVQEADPEPTEQPEPEPEPELESPPECDQSPSPLSAYQAPHQRPEKLACARSCLQLRDQGGAPQDGVYWFTGMPVPVLCDFSHDGGGWTLLLTAKSRDGWNLLSVRGRRERSPSLDDNYSILRHADTIRDLGNGTRFAYRIETQAEKGRQRWGGVWVAPRHYSFMAEYPDQTEVICVRKFDKWVYKSTGINKRMPWLHMLNADVGNSPTVLTTNKPGYTWGILLYDEGTTNYQHSPWSHKDATNSGKVLYWMREEFL
;
A
#
# COMPACT_ATOMS: atom_id res chain seq x y z
N MET A 1 4.25 -49.01 -60.10
CA MET A 1 3.13 -49.91 -59.78
C MET A 1 2.55 -49.40 -58.46
N GLY A 2 1.54 -48.52 -58.46
CA GLY A 2 0.12 -48.83 -58.65
C GLY A 2 -0.43 -49.38 -57.31
N VAL A 3 -1.46 -48.85 -56.65
CA VAL A 3 -2.70 -48.22 -57.13
C VAL A 3 -3.32 -47.34 -56.02
N ALA A 4 -3.98 -46.26 -56.45
CA ALA A 4 -4.75 -45.30 -55.68
C ALA A 4 -6.22 -45.72 -55.46
N SER A 5 -6.88 -45.14 -54.45
CA SER A 5 -8.34 -44.93 -54.37
C SER A 5 -8.67 -44.15 -53.09
N ARG A 6 -9.65 -43.26 -52.96
CA ARG A 6 -10.44 -42.37 -53.83
C ARG A 6 -11.21 -41.46 -52.86
N ALA A 7 -11.52 -40.24 -53.30
CA ALA A 7 -12.31 -39.25 -52.61
C ALA A 7 -13.82 -39.60 -52.55
N THR A 8 -14.53 -39.02 -51.58
CA THR A 8 -15.96 -38.69 -51.71
C THR A 8 -16.27 -37.37 -51.01
N ALA A 9 -16.72 -36.40 -51.80
CA ALA A 9 -17.36 -35.16 -51.39
C ALA A 9 -18.87 -35.40 -51.20
N GLY A 10 -19.50 -34.64 -50.31
CA GLY A 10 -20.95 -34.56 -50.17
C GLY A 10 -21.40 -33.11 -50.01
N LEU A 11 -21.95 -32.53 -51.08
CA LEU A 11 -22.81 -31.34 -51.05
C LEU A 11 -24.23 -31.78 -50.65
N LEU A 12 -24.93 -30.96 -49.86
CA LEU A 12 -26.39 -30.86 -49.95
C LEU A 12 -26.84 -29.39 -49.85
N TRP A 13 -27.80 -29.05 -50.70
CA TRP A 13 -28.34 -27.72 -51.01
C TRP A 13 -29.62 -27.42 -50.22
N LEU A 14 -29.83 -26.10 -49.99
CA LEU A 14 -31.07 -25.30 -49.88
C LEU A 14 -32.24 -25.67 -48.93
N LEU A 15 -32.70 -24.67 -48.15
CA LEU A 15 -33.94 -23.95 -48.47
C LEU A 15 -34.11 -22.65 -47.66
N VAL A 16 -34.42 -21.58 -48.39
CA VAL A 16 -34.91 -20.26 -47.96
C VAL A 16 -36.43 -20.33 -47.84
N LEU A 17 -37.03 -19.67 -46.84
CA LEU A 17 -38.39 -19.13 -46.93
C LEU A 17 -38.56 -17.91 -46.02
N ALA A 18 -39.02 -16.83 -46.62
CA ALA A 18 -39.40 -15.55 -46.02
C ALA A 18 -40.89 -15.31 -46.22
N ALA A 19 -41.57 -14.77 -45.20
CA ALA A 19 -42.81 -13.98 -45.17
C ALA A 19 -43.28 -13.93 -43.70
N GLY A 20 -43.83 -12.89 -43.08
CA GLY A 20 -44.28 -11.58 -43.53
C GLY A 20 -45.42 -11.09 -42.61
N VAL A 21 -45.11 -10.08 -41.76
CA VAL A 21 -45.92 -8.88 -41.36
C VAL A 21 -47.17 -8.98 -40.44
N THR A 22 -47.30 -7.91 -39.62
CA THR A 22 -48.44 -7.32 -38.85
C THR A 22 -48.45 -7.65 -37.35
N SER A 23 -48.65 -6.76 -36.36
CA SER A 23 -48.71 -5.29 -36.20
C SER A 23 -48.86 -4.99 -34.67
N THR A 24 -48.17 -3.95 -34.16
CA THR A 24 -48.33 -3.04 -32.97
C THR A 24 -49.49 -3.24 -31.94
N PRO A 25 -49.46 -2.68 -30.69
CA PRO A 25 -48.76 -1.46 -30.19
C PRO A 25 -48.02 -1.62 -28.83
N ASP A 26 -46.93 -0.89 -28.57
CA ASP A 26 -46.79 0.48 -27.98
C ASP A 26 -46.80 0.53 -26.45
N SER A 27 -45.75 1.12 -25.86
CA SER A 27 -45.68 1.83 -24.56
C SER A 27 -44.22 1.94 -24.08
N SER A 28 -43.52 2.97 -24.55
CA SER A 28 -42.37 3.57 -23.85
C SER A 28 -42.86 4.65 -22.89
N PRO A 29 -42.17 4.93 -21.78
CA PRO A 29 -42.19 6.28 -21.20
C PRO A 29 -40.81 6.94 -21.37
N ALA A 30 -40.82 8.03 -22.13
CA ALA A 30 -39.73 9.01 -22.17
C ALA A 30 -39.93 10.06 -21.05
N PRO A 31 -38.92 10.91 -20.76
CA PRO A 31 -38.73 11.56 -19.47
C PRO A 31 -39.55 12.85 -19.35
N GLN A 32 -40.03 13.14 -18.15
CA GLN A 32 -40.64 14.44 -17.85
C GLN A 32 -39.59 15.42 -17.35
N THR A 33 -39.36 16.45 -18.15
CA THR A 33 -38.86 17.76 -17.75
C THR A 33 -39.99 18.56 -17.10
N MET A 34 -39.78 19.11 -15.92
CA MET A 34 -40.52 20.26 -15.39
C MET A 34 -39.53 21.20 -14.72
N SER A 35 -39.56 22.45 -15.19
CA SER A 35 -38.87 23.60 -14.63
C SER A 35 -39.83 24.37 -13.73
N SER A 36 -39.24 25.11 -12.78
CA SER A 36 -39.74 26.36 -12.18
C SER A 36 -40.59 26.30 -10.91
N THR A 37 -39.87 26.62 -9.81
CA THR A 37 -40.14 27.70 -8.84
C THR A 37 -41.34 27.65 -7.88
N GLU A 38 -41.01 28.07 -6.65
CA GLU A 38 -41.85 28.51 -5.52
C GLU A 38 -42.42 27.44 -4.57
N GLN A 39 -41.88 27.37 -3.34
CA GLN A 39 -42.36 28.15 -2.20
C GLN A 39 -41.59 27.75 -0.93
N LEU A 40 -40.99 28.75 -0.27
CA LEU A 40 -40.57 28.64 1.12
C LEU A 40 -41.82 28.39 1.98
N SER A 41 -41.90 27.22 2.62
CA SER A 41 -42.79 26.99 3.75
C SER A 41 -41.95 26.96 5.02
N SER A 42 -42.10 28.03 5.79
CA SER A 42 -41.72 28.19 7.19
C SER A 42 -41.93 26.90 8.00
N THR A 43 -40.85 26.34 8.53
CA THR A 43 -40.93 25.37 9.62
C THR A 43 -40.92 26.16 10.93
N GLU A 44 -42.05 26.09 11.62
CA GLU A 44 -42.30 26.65 12.95
C GLU A 44 -41.21 26.17 13.94
N GLN A 45 -40.47 27.11 14.53
CA GLN A 45 -39.59 26.82 15.66
C GLN A 45 -40.44 26.55 16.91
N PRO A 46 -40.18 25.47 17.67
CA PRO A 46 -40.84 25.26 18.95
C PRO A 46 -40.37 26.32 19.96
N PRO A 47 -41.18 26.61 21.00
CA PRO A 47 -40.89 27.66 21.97
C PRO A 47 -39.59 27.36 22.75
N ALA A 48 -38.90 28.43 23.15
CA ALA A 48 -37.54 28.43 23.71
C ALA A 48 -37.41 27.85 25.15
N SER A 49 -38.19 26.84 25.52
CA SER A 49 -38.09 26.16 26.82
C SER A 49 -37.75 24.67 26.73
N GLU A 50 -37.45 24.13 25.55
CA GLU A 50 -36.93 22.76 25.38
C GLU A 50 -35.75 22.70 24.40
N GLN A 51 -34.83 23.66 24.49
CA GLN A 51 -33.53 23.51 23.81
C GLN A 51 -32.63 22.62 24.66
N LEU A 52 -32.47 21.37 24.22
CA LEU A 52 -31.44 20.47 24.71
C LEU A 52 -30.08 21.17 24.65
N SER A 53 -29.31 21.06 25.73
CA SER A 53 -27.96 21.60 25.77
C SER A 53 -27.10 21.03 24.64
N ALA A 54 -26.07 21.76 24.23
CA ALA A 54 -25.13 21.29 23.20
C ALA A 54 -24.52 19.92 23.55
N ALA A 55 -24.39 19.60 24.85
CA ALA A 55 -23.93 18.30 25.32
C ALA A 55 -24.95 17.17 25.07
N GLU A 56 -26.24 17.44 25.25
CA GLU A 56 -27.31 16.47 24.99
C GLU A 56 -27.52 16.25 23.49
N GLN A 57 -27.41 17.31 22.69
CA GLN A 57 -27.43 17.19 21.22
C GLN A 57 -26.25 16.37 20.71
N LEU A 58 -25.05 16.57 21.28
CA LEU A 58 -23.87 15.78 20.97
C LEU A 58 -24.05 14.31 21.39
N SER A 59 -24.62 14.07 22.57
CA SER A 59 -24.91 12.71 23.07
C SER A 59 -25.85 11.94 22.15
N GLN A 60 -26.94 12.57 21.70
CA GLN A 60 -27.88 11.94 20.77
C GLN A 60 -27.25 11.66 19.40
N LEU A 61 -26.38 12.55 18.92
CA LEU A 61 -25.65 12.35 17.66
C LEU A 61 -24.65 11.20 17.76
N VAL A 62 -23.99 11.06 18.91
CA VAL A 62 -23.07 9.95 19.20
C VAL A 62 -23.86 8.64 19.29
N GLU A 63 -24.97 8.60 20.03
CA GLU A 63 -25.82 7.41 20.13
C GLU A 63 -26.38 6.96 18.77
N ALA A 64 -26.90 7.90 17.97
CA ALA A 64 -27.40 7.60 16.62
C ALA A 64 -26.28 7.10 15.69
N SER A 65 -25.06 7.61 15.85
CA SER A 65 -23.89 7.17 15.06
C SER A 65 -23.41 5.79 15.47
N VAL A 66 -23.39 5.50 16.78
CA VAL A 66 -23.10 4.18 17.34
C VAL A 66 -24.14 3.16 16.86
N GLN A 67 -25.41 3.52 16.89
CA GLN A 67 -26.49 2.63 16.44
C GLN A 67 -26.36 2.29 14.95
N ARG A 68 -26.05 3.26 14.09
CA ARG A 68 -25.79 3.01 12.66
C ARG A 68 -24.56 2.14 12.42
N VAL A 69 -23.52 2.25 13.26
CA VAL A 69 -22.35 1.38 13.20
C VAL A 69 -22.70 -0.04 13.62
N LEU A 70 -23.55 -0.21 14.64
CA LEU A 70 -24.04 -1.51 15.09
C LEU A 70 -24.96 -2.17 14.05
N GLU A 71 -25.83 -1.40 13.40
CA GLU A 71 -26.67 -1.89 12.29
C GLU A 71 -25.84 -2.26 11.05
N ARG A 72 -24.80 -1.47 10.73
CA ARG A 72 -23.83 -1.81 9.68
C ARG A 72 -22.99 -3.04 10.04
N ARG A 73 -22.68 -3.28 11.33
CA ARG A 73 -22.07 -4.52 11.81
C ARG A 73 -23.02 -5.72 11.66
N ALA A 74 -24.31 -5.56 11.94
CA ALA A 74 -25.30 -6.61 11.75
C ALA A 74 -25.50 -6.97 10.26
N ALA A 75 -25.37 -5.99 9.36
CA ALA A 75 -25.46 -6.19 7.91
C ALA A 75 -24.16 -6.72 7.26
N ALA A 76 -22.99 -6.55 7.90
CA ALA A 76 -21.68 -6.90 7.35
C ALA A 76 -21.02 -8.13 7.99
N ALA A 77 -21.74 -8.90 8.82
CA ALA A 77 -21.17 -10.04 9.51
C ALA A 77 -20.92 -11.23 8.55
N ASP A 78 -19.72 -11.29 7.99
CA ASP A 78 -19.02 -12.55 7.81
C ASP A 78 -18.47 -12.95 9.19
N SER A 79 -19.05 -13.99 9.81
CA SER A 79 -18.77 -14.35 11.22
C SER A 79 -17.28 -14.59 11.49
N SER A 80 -16.53 -14.92 10.44
CA SER A 80 -15.07 -15.10 10.47
C SER A 80 -14.30 -13.84 10.90
N GLN A 81 -14.71 -12.64 10.47
CA GLN A 81 -14.00 -11.41 10.83
C GLN A 81 -14.25 -10.98 12.28
N LEU A 82 -15.46 -11.25 12.81
CA LEU A 82 -15.79 -10.96 14.19
C LEU A 82 -15.03 -11.90 15.14
N GLU A 83 -14.97 -13.19 14.82
CA GLU A 83 -14.18 -14.17 15.57
C GLU A 83 -12.68 -13.84 15.57
N GLN A 84 -12.15 -13.36 14.43
CA GLN A 84 -10.76 -12.91 14.33
C GLN A 84 -10.47 -11.66 15.17
N LEU A 85 -11.39 -10.69 15.19
CA LEU A 85 -11.23 -9.49 16.01
C LEU A 85 -11.35 -9.79 17.50
N GLN A 86 -12.26 -10.69 17.88
CA GLN A 86 -12.41 -11.16 19.26
C GLN A 86 -11.12 -11.87 19.72
N HIS A 87 -10.59 -12.79 18.91
CA HIS A 87 -9.34 -13.47 19.20
C HIS A 87 -8.15 -12.48 19.34
N ARG A 88 -8.12 -11.41 18.54
CA ARG A 88 -7.08 -10.37 18.66
C ARG A 88 -7.20 -9.57 19.96
N LEU A 89 -8.42 -9.30 20.41
CA LEU A 89 -8.67 -8.61 21.69
C LEU A 89 -8.21 -9.49 22.86
N ASP A 90 -8.61 -10.76 22.87
CA ASP A 90 -8.23 -11.72 23.90
C ASP A 90 -6.70 -11.86 24.00
N LEU A 91 -5.98 -11.86 22.86
CA LEU A 91 -4.51 -11.90 22.82
C LEU A 91 -3.86 -10.63 23.38
N LEU A 92 -4.46 -9.45 23.17
CA LEU A 92 -3.95 -8.20 23.72
C LEU A 92 -4.18 -8.12 25.23
N GLU A 93 -5.33 -8.60 25.69
CA GLU A 93 -5.65 -8.70 27.12
C GLU A 93 -4.72 -9.69 27.84
N LEU A 94 -4.43 -10.84 27.22
CA LEU A 94 -3.44 -11.80 27.73
C LEU A 94 -2.03 -11.19 27.82
N ARG A 95 -1.61 -10.39 26.84
CA ARG A 95 -0.30 -9.71 26.85
C ARG A 95 -0.21 -8.61 27.91
N ALA A 96 -1.30 -7.86 28.10
CA ALA A 96 -1.41 -6.86 29.15
C ALA A 96 -1.40 -7.52 30.54
N ALA A 97 -2.12 -8.64 30.71
CA ALA A 97 -2.17 -9.41 31.95
C ALA A 97 -0.84 -10.12 32.27
N ALA A 98 -0.07 -10.53 31.26
CA ALA A 98 1.24 -11.15 31.44
C ALA A 98 2.37 -10.16 31.82
N GLY A 99 2.07 -8.86 31.98
CA GLY A 99 3.04 -7.86 32.42
C GLY A 99 4.21 -7.64 31.45
N GLN A 100 4.10 -8.09 30.20
CA GLN A 100 5.16 -7.98 29.18
C GLN A 100 5.11 -6.62 28.46
N CYS A 101 5.16 -5.54 29.24
CA CYS A 101 5.70 -4.26 28.78
C CYS A 101 7.13 -4.13 29.32
N GLN A 102 8.06 -4.89 28.75
CA GLN A 102 9.49 -4.67 28.97
C GLN A 102 10.23 -4.75 27.63
N ALA A 103 10.48 -3.57 27.04
CA ALA A 103 11.69 -3.35 26.27
C ALA A 103 12.62 -2.49 27.14
N PRO A 104 13.90 -2.87 27.34
CA PRO A 104 14.82 -2.06 28.11
C PRO A 104 15.23 -0.84 27.30
N TRP A 105 14.57 0.29 27.55
CA TRP A 105 15.14 1.59 27.27
C TRP A 105 16.37 1.75 28.18
N LYS A 106 17.58 1.75 27.61
CA LYS A 106 18.75 2.26 28.32
C LYS A 106 18.72 3.79 28.21
N PRO A 107 18.54 4.54 29.31
CA PRO A 107 18.75 5.97 29.27
C PRO A 107 20.25 6.22 29.21
N VAL A 108 20.68 6.99 28.22
CA VAL A 108 21.96 7.69 28.29
C VAL A 108 21.88 8.60 29.51
N ARG A 109 22.76 8.40 30.50
CA ARG A 109 22.96 9.36 31.59
C ARG A 109 23.40 10.69 30.97
N SER A 110 22.53 11.69 30.97
CA SER A 110 22.95 13.06 31.21
C SER A 110 22.72 13.30 32.68
N GLU A 111 23.80 13.60 33.40
CA GLU A 111 23.72 14.18 34.73
C GLU A 111 22.97 15.51 34.64
N LEU A 112 22.24 15.80 35.72
CA LEU A 112 21.97 17.11 36.34
C LEU A 112 20.48 17.43 36.56
N VAL A 113 20.19 17.36 37.86
CA VAL A 113 19.23 18.15 38.65
C VAL A 113 17.77 17.71 38.56
N GLY A 114 17.35 17.12 39.68
CA GLY A 114 15.99 16.66 39.92
C GLY A 114 15.03 17.76 40.35
N GLY A 115 13.78 17.35 40.51
CA GLY A 115 12.68 18.16 40.99
C GLY A 115 11.38 17.59 40.48
N ALA A 116 10.84 16.62 41.22
CA ALA A 116 9.51 16.07 40.99
C ALA A 116 8.44 17.15 41.16
N CYS A 117 7.37 17.06 40.37
CA CYS A 117 6.14 17.80 40.59
C CYS A 117 5.43 17.22 41.83
N GLU A 118 5.32 18.02 42.88
CA GLU A 118 4.33 17.82 43.94
C GLU A 118 3.33 18.98 43.92
N GLU A 119 2.06 18.59 44.02
CA GLU A 119 0.86 19.40 44.06
C GLU A 119 0.56 19.77 45.53
N LYS A 120 0.48 21.07 45.86
CA LYS A 120 -0.17 21.56 47.11
C LYS A 120 -0.78 22.95 46.95
N SER A 121 -2.12 22.96 46.97
CA SER A 121 -3.03 23.68 47.88
C SER A 121 -2.63 25.02 48.52
N GLU A 122 -3.52 25.99 48.26
CA GLU A 122 -4.13 26.99 49.18
C GLU A 122 -3.41 28.27 49.66
N MET A 123 -4.23 29.35 49.56
CA MET A 123 -4.31 30.58 50.37
C MET A 123 -3.17 31.60 50.28
N GLN A 124 -3.36 32.91 50.40
CA GLN A 124 -4.49 33.85 50.33
C GLN A 124 -3.88 35.25 50.61
N HIS A 125 -4.40 36.27 49.93
CA HIS A 125 -4.28 37.72 50.20
C HIS A 125 -2.89 38.38 50.27
N ASP A 126 -2.69 39.40 49.42
CA ASP A 126 -2.66 40.76 49.96
C ASP A 126 -3.10 41.80 48.92
N LEU A 127 -3.99 42.68 49.38
CA LEU A 127 -4.60 43.76 48.63
C LEU A 127 -3.74 45.02 48.84
N LYS A 128 -3.22 45.62 47.78
CA LYS A 128 -2.94 47.06 47.80
C LYS A 128 -3.02 47.72 46.43
N THR A 129 -4.05 48.54 46.35
CA THR A 129 -4.42 49.56 45.38
C THR A 129 -3.26 50.40 44.85
N VAL A 130 -3.16 50.59 43.54
CA VAL A 130 -2.63 51.81 42.91
C VAL A 130 -3.45 52.15 41.66
N GLN A 131 -3.62 53.45 41.49
CA GLN A 131 -4.60 54.20 40.70
C GLN A 131 -4.41 54.13 39.17
N GLU A 132 -5.51 54.40 38.47
CA GLU A 132 -5.58 54.75 37.05
C GLU A 132 -4.70 55.97 36.72
N ALA A 133 -3.96 55.88 35.61
CA ALA A 133 -3.35 57.00 34.92
C ALA A 133 -3.58 56.84 33.41
N ASP A 134 -3.88 57.95 32.76
CA ASP A 134 -4.32 58.12 31.36
C ASP A 134 -3.40 57.50 30.29
N PRO A 135 -3.92 57.14 29.10
CA PRO A 135 -3.15 56.51 28.04
C PRO A 135 -2.30 57.51 27.24
N GLU A 136 -1.03 57.14 27.04
CA GLU A 136 -0.07 57.79 26.16
C GLU A 136 -0.41 57.50 24.66
N PRO A 137 -0.11 58.41 23.71
CA PRO A 137 -0.53 58.27 22.32
C PRO A 137 0.22 57.12 21.63
N THR A 138 -0.53 56.22 20.99
CA THR A 138 0.00 55.06 20.29
C THR A 138 0.72 55.49 19.00
N GLU A 139 2.04 55.34 18.99
CA GLU A 139 2.84 55.41 17.76
C GLU A 139 2.56 54.15 16.92
N GLN A 140 2.15 54.32 15.66
CA GLN A 140 1.83 53.20 14.77
C GLN A 140 3.13 52.47 14.38
N PRO A 141 3.22 51.13 14.54
CA PRO A 141 4.37 50.39 14.08
C PRO A 141 4.40 50.36 12.55
N GLU A 142 5.58 50.66 12.01
CA GLU A 142 5.94 50.55 10.60
C GLU A 142 5.62 49.13 10.08
N PRO A 143 5.02 48.97 8.88
CA PRO A 143 4.62 47.65 8.39
C PRO A 143 5.85 46.77 8.17
N GLU A 144 5.86 45.60 8.80
CA GLU A 144 6.83 44.54 8.52
C GLU A 144 6.86 44.24 7.01
N PRO A 145 8.05 44.05 6.41
CA PRO A 145 8.15 43.69 5.01
C PRO A 145 7.42 42.37 4.77
N GLU A 146 6.50 42.37 3.79
CA GLU A 146 5.80 41.16 3.34
C GLU A 146 6.81 40.06 3.03
N PRO A 147 6.59 38.81 3.49
CA PRO A 147 7.49 37.72 3.17
C PRO A 147 7.53 37.52 1.66
N GLU A 148 8.72 37.63 1.07
CA GLU A 148 8.96 37.29 -0.33
C GLU A 148 8.40 35.89 -0.58
N LEU A 149 7.45 35.82 -1.52
CA LEU A 149 6.81 34.59 -1.94
C LEU A 149 7.87 33.70 -2.60
N GLU A 150 8.51 32.82 -1.81
CA GLU A 150 9.46 31.84 -2.34
C GLU A 150 8.77 31.04 -3.45
N SER A 151 9.26 31.20 -4.68
CA SER A 151 8.77 30.45 -5.83
C SER A 151 8.83 28.94 -5.52
N PRO A 152 7.81 28.15 -5.90
CA PRO A 152 7.78 26.73 -5.61
C PRO A 152 9.07 26.06 -6.13
N PRO A 153 9.63 25.08 -5.40
CA PRO A 153 10.90 24.48 -5.77
C PRO A 153 10.80 23.89 -7.18
N GLU A 154 11.63 24.40 -8.08
CA GLU A 154 11.68 23.92 -9.46
C GLU A 154 12.16 22.47 -9.47
N CYS A 155 11.35 21.57 -10.03
CA CYS A 155 11.74 20.18 -10.27
C CYS A 155 12.38 20.02 -11.67
N ASP A 156 13.02 18.87 -11.92
CA ASP A 156 13.61 18.51 -13.22
C ASP A 156 12.68 17.61 -14.03
N GLN A 157 12.31 18.06 -15.24
CA GLN A 157 11.45 17.32 -16.18
C GLN A 157 12.19 16.21 -16.93
N SER A 158 13.53 16.22 -16.95
CA SER A 158 14.34 15.22 -17.64
C SER A 158 15.57 14.86 -16.81
N PRO A 159 15.36 14.32 -15.60
CA PRO A 159 16.44 14.02 -14.68
C PRO A 159 17.33 12.90 -15.22
N SER A 160 18.63 13.01 -14.96
CA SER A 160 19.55 11.87 -15.12
C SER A 160 19.52 10.99 -13.86
N PRO A 161 19.66 9.66 -14.00
CA PRO A 161 19.70 8.77 -12.84
C PRO A 161 20.96 9.02 -11.99
N LEU A 162 20.83 8.87 -10.68
CA LEU A 162 21.96 8.87 -9.76
C LEU A 162 22.81 7.61 -9.93
N SER A 163 24.12 7.77 -9.72
CA SER A 163 25.07 6.67 -9.81
C SER A 163 24.97 5.74 -8.60
N ALA A 164 24.97 4.42 -8.82
CA ALA A 164 24.93 3.42 -7.74
C ALA A 164 26.08 3.56 -6.72
N TYR A 165 27.23 4.13 -7.13
CA TYR A 165 28.38 4.37 -6.23
C TYR A 165 28.16 5.51 -5.23
N GLN A 166 27.12 6.32 -5.40
CA GLN A 166 26.80 7.45 -4.52
C GLN A 166 25.90 7.05 -3.35
N ALA A 167 25.57 5.77 -3.19
CA ALA A 167 24.80 5.28 -2.07
C ALA A 167 25.60 5.35 -0.75
N PRO A 168 25.00 5.73 0.40
CA PRO A 168 23.61 6.16 0.56
C PRO A 168 23.37 7.57 -0.01
N HIS A 169 22.34 7.69 -0.83
CA HIS A 169 22.00 8.93 -1.50
C HIS A 169 21.47 9.96 -0.50
N GLN A 170 21.94 11.20 -0.68
CA GLN A 170 21.33 12.37 -0.06
C GLN A 170 20.21 12.88 -0.95
N ARG A 171 19.23 13.56 -0.34
CA ARG A 171 18.14 14.19 -1.08
C ARG A 171 18.73 15.40 -1.83
N PRO A 172 18.67 15.43 -3.17
CA PRO A 172 19.16 16.58 -3.93
C PRO A 172 18.21 17.77 -3.78
N GLU A 173 18.72 18.97 -4.06
CA GLU A 173 17.93 20.21 -4.08
C GLU A 173 16.85 20.14 -5.17
N LYS A 174 17.20 19.61 -6.34
CA LYS A 174 16.29 19.44 -7.48
C LYS A 174 15.84 17.98 -7.62
N LEU A 175 14.54 17.76 -7.52
CA LEU A 175 13.90 16.43 -7.64
C LEU A 175 13.31 16.24 -9.04
N ALA A 176 13.07 15.00 -9.45
CA ALA A 176 12.34 14.69 -10.68
C ALA A 176 10.89 15.18 -10.61
N CYS A 177 10.39 15.79 -11.69
CA CYS A 177 9.00 16.26 -11.84
C CYS A 177 7.98 15.12 -12.01
N ALA A 178 8.17 13.98 -11.36
CA ALA A 178 7.29 12.84 -11.36
C ALA A 178 7.13 12.32 -9.92
N ARG A 179 6.11 11.49 -9.67
CA ARG A 179 5.89 10.87 -8.36
C ARG A 179 6.34 9.41 -8.30
N SER A 180 6.59 8.79 -9.45
CA SER A 180 7.05 7.41 -9.55
C SER A 180 7.78 7.14 -10.87
N CYS A 181 8.40 5.96 -10.96
CA CYS A 181 9.04 5.49 -12.19
C CYS A 181 8.05 5.45 -13.35
N LEU A 182 6.80 5.06 -13.11
CA LEU A 182 5.80 5.01 -14.17
C LEU A 182 5.49 6.41 -14.72
N GLN A 183 5.24 7.36 -13.83
CA GLN A 183 4.94 8.73 -14.24
C GLN A 183 6.12 9.36 -15.00
N LEU A 184 7.35 9.08 -14.58
CA LEU A 184 8.53 9.55 -15.32
C LEU A 184 8.64 8.93 -16.71
N ARG A 185 8.31 7.63 -16.86
CA ARG A 185 8.25 6.99 -18.18
C ARG A 185 7.21 7.68 -19.08
N ASP A 186 6.03 7.94 -18.54
CA ASP A 186 4.88 8.43 -19.31
C ASP A 186 5.00 9.91 -19.69
N GLN A 187 5.91 10.67 -19.04
CA GLN A 187 6.32 12.01 -19.48
C GLN A 187 7.11 12.00 -20.79
N GLY A 188 7.65 10.85 -21.21
CA GLY A 188 8.48 10.73 -22.40
C GLY A 188 9.96 10.97 -22.11
N GLY A 189 10.73 11.37 -23.12
CA GLY A 189 12.17 11.69 -22.95
C GLY A 189 13.10 10.48 -22.80
N ALA A 190 12.59 9.25 -22.87
CA ALA A 190 13.36 7.99 -22.77
C ALA A 190 14.29 7.92 -21.54
N PRO A 191 13.73 7.96 -20.32
CA PRO A 191 14.50 7.90 -19.08
C PRO A 191 15.31 6.60 -18.99
N GLN A 192 16.49 6.68 -18.38
CA GLN A 192 17.42 5.56 -18.23
C GLN A 192 17.18 4.78 -16.95
N ASP A 193 17.50 3.49 -16.92
CA ASP A 193 17.48 2.71 -15.69
C ASP A 193 18.39 3.34 -14.63
N GLY A 194 17.95 3.38 -13.38
CA GLY A 194 18.78 3.91 -12.29
C GLY A 194 17.98 4.50 -11.14
N VAL A 195 18.68 5.24 -10.26
CA VAL A 195 18.12 5.75 -9.02
C VAL A 195 17.62 7.17 -9.19
N TYR A 196 16.39 7.44 -8.75
CA TYR A 196 15.74 8.75 -8.86
C TYR A 196 15.16 9.22 -7.53
N TRP A 197 15.12 10.53 -7.35
CA TRP A 197 14.36 11.19 -6.30
C TRP A 197 13.14 11.88 -6.91
N PHE A 198 11.96 11.52 -6.42
CA PHE A 198 10.69 12.05 -6.90
C PHE A 198 10.10 13.06 -5.91
N THR A 199 9.36 14.06 -6.41
CA THR A 199 8.70 15.07 -5.57
C THR A 199 7.72 14.48 -4.55
N GLY A 200 7.15 13.30 -4.85
CA GLY A 200 6.17 12.60 -4.01
C GLY A 200 6.71 11.49 -3.12
N MET A 201 8.02 11.22 -3.10
CA MET A 201 8.60 10.10 -2.35
C MET A 201 9.59 10.58 -1.27
N PRO A 202 9.56 10.01 -0.05
CA PRO A 202 10.48 10.37 1.01
C PRO A 202 11.88 9.72 0.85
N VAL A 203 12.01 8.79 -0.08
CA VAL A 203 13.20 7.96 -0.31
C VAL A 203 13.52 7.89 -1.81
N PRO A 204 14.79 7.70 -2.19
CA PRO A 204 15.14 7.43 -3.58
C PRO A 204 14.64 6.03 -3.98
N VAL A 205 14.32 5.85 -5.25
CA VAL A 205 13.86 4.57 -5.78
C VAL A 205 14.65 4.20 -7.02
N LEU A 206 14.83 2.89 -7.23
CA LEU A 206 15.46 2.38 -8.45
C LEU A 206 14.36 2.07 -9.48
N CYS A 207 14.47 2.71 -10.64
CA CYS A 207 13.58 2.53 -11.78
C CYS A 207 14.19 1.59 -12.81
N ASP A 208 13.36 0.69 -13.34
CA ASP A 208 13.67 -0.16 -14.49
C ASP A 208 12.71 0.20 -15.64
N PHE A 209 13.26 0.88 -16.64
CA PHE A 209 12.63 1.30 -17.89
C PHE A 209 12.90 0.31 -19.03
N SER A 210 13.95 -0.52 -18.93
CA SER A 210 14.37 -1.44 -19.98
C SER A 210 13.52 -2.71 -20.09
N HIS A 211 12.91 -3.17 -18.99
CA HIS A 211 12.23 -4.48 -18.97
C HIS A 211 10.70 -4.38 -18.87
N ASP A 212 10.01 -5.28 -19.57
CA ASP A 212 8.55 -5.48 -19.51
C ASP A 212 7.73 -4.19 -19.73
N GLY A 213 8.18 -3.29 -20.62
CA GLY A 213 7.51 -2.02 -20.91
C GLY A 213 7.88 -0.87 -19.96
N GLY A 214 8.85 -1.08 -19.07
CA GLY A 214 9.44 -0.03 -18.24
C GLY A 214 8.52 0.59 -17.18
N GLY A 215 9.03 1.57 -16.45
CA GLY A 215 8.29 2.25 -15.38
C GLY A 215 8.15 1.42 -14.10
N TRP A 216 9.00 0.41 -13.91
CA TRP A 216 8.99 -0.44 -12.73
C TRP A 216 9.73 0.21 -11.58
N THR A 217 9.14 0.19 -10.39
CA THR A 217 9.79 0.63 -9.15
C THR A 217 10.28 -0.60 -8.37
N LEU A 218 11.58 -0.64 -8.03
CA LEU A 218 12.16 -1.69 -7.20
C LEU A 218 11.65 -1.56 -5.77
N LEU A 219 11.00 -2.60 -5.26
CA LEU A 219 10.55 -2.65 -3.87
C LEU A 219 11.54 -3.34 -2.95
N LEU A 220 12.19 -4.39 -3.43
CA LEU A 220 13.03 -5.24 -2.60
C LEU A 220 14.06 -5.99 -3.44
N THR A 221 15.27 -6.07 -2.89
CA THR A 221 16.34 -6.95 -3.34
C THR A 221 16.76 -7.84 -2.19
N ALA A 222 16.74 -9.15 -2.39
CA ALA A 222 17.29 -10.13 -1.46
C ALA A 222 18.51 -10.79 -2.08
N LYS A 223 19.69 -10.24 -1.82
CA LYS A 223 20.97 -10.78 -2.27
C LYS A 223 21.39 -11.98 -1.41
N SER A 224 21.19 -11.91 -0.10
CA SER A 224 21.48 -12.95 0.89
C SER A 224 20.37 -13.05 1.93
N ARG A 225 20.47 -14.00 2.85
CA ARG A 225 19.54 -14.15 3.99
C ARG A 225 19.79 -13.14 5.12
N ASP A 226 20.91 -12.43 5.08
CA ASP A 226 21.40 -11.68 6.22
C ASP A 226 20.47 -10.53 6.63
N GLY A 227 20.07 -10.53 7.89
CA GLY A 227 19.28 -9.51 8.55
C GLY A 227 17.83 -9.39 8.10
N TRP A 228 17.25 -10.42 7.47
CA TRP A 228 15.81 -10.42 7.16
C TRP A 228 14.96 -10.79 8.37
N ASN A 229 13.96 -9.97 8.64
CA ASN A 229 12.89 -10.21 9.60
C ASN A 229 11.69 -9.33 9.22
N LEU A 230 10.60 -9.42 9.98
CA LEU A 230 9.36 -8.68 9.73
C LEU A 230 9.49 -7.15 9.84
N LEU A 231 10.55 -6.63 10.47
CA LEU A 231 10.85 -5.20 10.48
C LEU A 231 11.68 -4.80 9.26
N SER A 232 12.77 -5.53 8.98
CA SER A 232 13.69 -5.18 7.89
C SER A 232 13.11 -5.44 6.50
N VAL A 233 12.17 -6.38 6.35
CA VAL A 233 11.40 -6.54 5.11
C VAL A 233 10.56 -5.31 4.80
N ARG A 234 10.07 -4.58 5.80
CA ARG A 234 9.27 -3.36 5.60
C ARG A 234 10.14 -2.19 5.17
N GLY A 235 11.38 -2.12 5.66
CA GLY A 235 12.35 -1.11 5.26
C GLY A 235 13.78 -1.50 5.61
N ARG A 236 14.67 -1.45 4.62
CA ARG A 236 16.09 -1.75 4.77
C ARG A 236 16.89 -0.97 3.74
N ARG A 237 17.90 -0.22 4.21
CA ARG A 237 18.81 0.57 3.34
C ARG A 237 18.04 1.43 2.33
N GLU A 238 16.98 2.08 2.77
CA GLU A 238 16.04 2.77 1.87
C GLU A 238 16.65 3.93 1.08
N ARG A 239 17.73 4.52 1.60
CA ARG A 239 18.52 5.54 0.88
C ARG A 239 19.59 4.95 -0.05
N SER A 240 19.64 3.63 -0.18
CA SER A 240 20.60 2.89 -1.02
C SER A 240 19.90 1.81 -1.86
N PRO A 241 18.97 2.19 -2.77
CA PRO A 241 18.39 1.24 -3.71
C PRO A 241 19.48 0.50 -4.49
N SER A 242 19.40 -0.83 -4.54
CA SER A 242 20.46 -1.64 -5.13
C SER A 242 19.91 -2.94 -5.69
N LEU A 243 20.43 -3.36 -6.83
CA LEU A 243 20.21 -4.69 -7.39
C LEU A 243 21.18 -5.73 -6.85
N ASP A 244 22.17 -5.33 -6.04
CA ASP A 244 23.28 -6.17 -5.58
C ASP A 244 23.50 -6.14 -4.07
N ASP A 245 22.55 -5.59 -3.31
CA ASP A 245 22.56 -5.56 -1.85
C ASP A 245 21.15 -5.74 -1.28
N ASN A 246 21.05 -6.37 -0.09
CA ASN A 246 19.77 -6.48 0.62
C ASN A 246 19.16 -5.08 0.84
N TYR A 247 18.03 -4.81 0.19
CA TYR A 247 17.34 -3.53 0.12
C TYR A 247 15.83 -3.78 0.23
N SER A 248 15.12 -2.89 0.91
CA SER A 248 13.65 -2.89 0.88
C SER A 248 13.08 -1.50 1.14
N ILE A 249 12.08 -1.14 0.35
CA ILE A 249 11.13 -0.04 0.57
C ILE A 249 9.69 -0.57 0.58
N LEU A 250 9.47 -1.85 0.90
CA LEU A 250 8.17 -2.51 0.78
C LEU A 250 7.03 -1.75 1.48
N ARG A 251 7.30 -1.06 2.61
CA ARG A 251 6.30 -0.24 3.30
C ARG A 251 5.72 0.90 2.47
N HIS A 252 6.42 1.36 1.44
CA HIS A 252 5.99 2.43 0.55
C HIS A 252 5.25 1.90 -0.69
N ALA A 253 5.21 0.59 -0.90
CA ALA A 253 4.67 -0.03 -2.12
C ALA A 253 3.19 0.30 -2.34
N ASP A 254 2.39 0.29 -1.28
CA ASP A 254 0.98 0.66 -1.35
C ASP A 254 0.79 2.15 -1.68
N THR A 255 1.64 3.03 -1.13
CA THR A 255 1.65 4.45 -1.47
C THR A 255 1.96 4.68 -2.94
N ILE A 256 2.94 3.95 -3.48
CA ILE A 256 3.29 4.04 -4.91
C ILE A 256 2.15 3.49 -5.76
N ARG A 257 1.60 2.30 -5.43
CA ARG A 257 0.40 1.72 -6.07
C ARG A 257 -0.73 2.75 -6.14
N ASP A 258 -0.97 3.48 -5.05
CA ASP A 258 -2.07 4.43 -4.94
C ASP A 258 -1.88 5.71 -5.77
N LEU A 259 -0.71 5.94 -6.35
CA LEU A 259 -0.49 6.97 -7.37
C LEU A 259 -1.17 6.63 -8.70
N GLY A 260 -1.50 5.35 -8.93
CA GLY A 260 -2.24 4.89 -10.09
C GLY A 260 -3.74 5.08 -9.97
N ASN A 261 -4.38 5.39 -11.10
CA ASN A 261 -5.84 5.53 -11.21
C ASN A 261 -6.53 4.25 -11.73
N GLY A 262 -5.79 3.20 -12.08
CA GLY A 262 -6.32 1.94 -12.59
C GLY A 262 -7.02 1.08 -11.52
N THR A 263 -7.75 0.06 -11.96
CA THR A 263 -8.44 -0.89 -11.06
C THR A 263 -7.53 -2.03 -10.59
N ARG A 264 -6.34 -2.12 -11.17
CA ARG A 264 -5.32 -3.12 -10.89
C ARG A 264 -3.93 -2.48 -10.86
N PHE A 265 -2.97 -3.20 -10.33
CA PHE A 265 -1.54 -2.90 -10.44
C PHE A 265 -0.78 -4.16 -10.85
N ALA A 266 0.44 -3.99 -11.35
CA ALA A 266 1.31 -5.11 -11.64
C ALA A 266 2.43 -5.24 -10.61
N TYR A 267 2.86 -6.48 -10.40
CA TYR A 267 4.08 -6.78 -9.67
C TYR A 267 4.92 -7.80 -10.44
N ARG A 268 6.23 -7.69 -10.30
CA ARG A 268 7.19 -8.58 -10.96
C ARG A 268 8.10 -9.21 -9.93
N ILE A 269 8.24 -10.52 -9.99
CA ILE A 269 9.18 -11.29 -9.16
C ILE A 269 10.20 -11.91 -10.10
N GLU A 270 11.46 -11.67 -9.80
CA GLU A 270 12.60 -12.32 -10.43
C GLU A 270 13.40 -13.02 -9.35
N THR A 271 13.80 -14.26 -9.60
CA THR A 271 14.65 -15.04 -8.70
C THR A 271 15.87 -15.55 -9.47
N GLN A 272 16.95 -15.85 -8.77
CA GLN A 272 18.25 -16.17 -9.35
C GLN A 272 18.76 -15.05 -10.26
N ALA A 273 18.50 -13.79 -9.88
CA ALA A 273 18.85 -12.62 -10.69
C ALA A 273 20.37 -12.46 -10.91
N GLU A 274 21.21 -13.14 -10.11
CA GLU A 274 22.65 -13.27 -10.36
C GLU A 274 22.98 -14.07 -11.63
N LYS A 275 22.03 -14.85 -12.15
CA LYS A 275 22.15 -15.63 -13.40
C LYS A 275 21.46 -14.97 -14.59
N GLY A 276 21.01 -13.72 -14.43
CA GLY A 276 20.29 -12.94 -15.43
C GLY A 276 18.92 -12.47 -14.94
N ARG A 277 18.43 -11.39 -15.55
CA ARG A 277 17.10 -10.81 -15.28
C ARG A 277 15.98 -11.72 -15.82
N GLN A 278 14.77 -11.54 -15.30
CA GLN A 278 13.55 -12.25 -15.74
C GLN A 278 13.68 -13.78 -15.67
N ARG A 279 14.08 -14.28 -14.50
CA ARG A 279 14.26 -15.72 -14.23
C ARG A 279 13.33 -16.19 -13.12
N TRP A 280 12.88 -17.43 -13.25
CA TRP A 280 12.17 -18.23 -12.24
C TRP A 280 11.11 -17.44 -11.47
N GLY A 281 10.21 -16.79 -12.20
CA GLY A 281 9.26 -15.83 -11.64
C GLY A 281 8.29 -15.34 -12.71
N GLY A 282 7.89 -14.08 -12.67
CA GLY A 282 6.95 -13.58 -13.66
C GLY A 282 6.46 -12.17 -13.40
N VAL A 283 5.50 -11.77 -14.22
CA VAL A 283 4.69 -10.57 -14.05
C VAL A 283 3.27 -10.99 -13.77
N TRP A 284 2.70 -10.42 -12.72
CA TRP A 284 1.31 -10.61 -12.32
C TRP A 284 0.60 -9.29 -12.24
N VAL A 285 -0.72 -9.34 -12.38
CA VAL A 285 -1.63 -8.23 -12.16
C VAL A 285 -2.58 -8.58 -11.02
N ALA A 286 -2.72 -7.67 -10.05
CA ALA A 286 -3.53 -7.81 -8.85
C ALA A 286 -4.60 -6.71 -8.76
N PRO A 287 -5.76 -6.97 -8.12
CA PRO A 287 -6.75 -5.93 -7.82
C PRO A 287 -6.15 -4.78 -6.99
N ARG A 288 -6.55 -3.54 -7.27
CA ARG A 288 -6.01 -2.34 -6.59
C ARG A 288 -6.15 -2.36 -5.08
N HIS A 289 -7.19 -3.00 -4.54
CA HIS A 289 -7.42 -3.09 -3.10
C HIS A 289 -6.47 -4.06 -2.38
N TYR A 290 -5.65 -4.84 -3.11
CA TYR A 290 -4.63 -5.69 -2.50
C TYR A 290 -3.43 -4.87 -2.04
N SER A 291 -2.85 -5.27 -0.91
CA SER A 291 -1.72 -4.65 -0.23
C SER A 291 -0.45 -5.47 -0.34
N PHE A 292 0.69 -4.82 -0.56
CA PHE A 292 2.03 -5.41 -0.43
C PHE A 292 2.41 -5.72 1.03
N MET A 293 1.64 -5.18 1.99
CA MET A 293 1.84 -5.33 3.42
C MET A 293 0.84 -6.30 4.05
N ALA A 294 0.06 -7.02 3.24
CA ALA A 294 -0.88 -8.03 3.73
C ALA A 294 -0.15 -9.07 4.60
N GLU A 295 -0.72 -9.37 5.76
CA GLU A 295 -0.19 -10.31 6.75
C GLU A 295 -0.86 -11.69 6.65
N TYR A 296 -1.77 -11.84 5.68
CA TYR A 296 -2.56 -13.05 5.47
C TYR A 296 -2.48 -13.54 4.01
N PRO A 297 -2.69 -14.85 3.79
CA PRO A 297 -2.54 -15.51 2.49
C PRO A 297 -3.75 -15.37 1.52
N ASP A 298 -4.65 -14.43 1.75
CA ASP A 298 -5.98 -14.33 1.14
C ASP A 298 -6.01 -13.63 -0.23
N GLN A 299 -4.97 -12.85 -0.55
CA GLN A 299 -4.82 -12.11 -1.82
C GLN A 299 -4.54 -13.00 -3.03
N THR A 300 -5.54 -13.77 -3.47
CA THR A 300 -5.41 -14.91 -4.40
C THR A 300 -5.88 -14.65 -5.83
N GLU A 301 -6.64 -13.58 -6.07
CA GLU A 301 -7.18 -13.23 -7.39
C GLU A 301 -6.18 -12.50 -8.30
N VAL A 302 -4.97 -13.04 -8.37
CA VAL A 302 -3.88 -12.55 -9.21
C VAL A 302 -3.88 -13.25 -10.57
N ILE A 303 -3.52 -12.50 -11.61
CA ILE A 303 -3.44 -12.99 -13.00
C ILE A 303 -1.98 -12.97 -13.43
N CYS A 304 -1.41 -14.12 -13.77
CA CYS A 304 -0.07 -14.19 -14.35
C CYS A 304 -0.13 -13.78 -15.83
N VAL A 305 0.41 -12.62 -16.16
CA VAL A 305 0.43 -12.09 -17.53
C VAL A 305 1.71 -12.45 -18.27
N ARG A 306 2.79 -12.76 -17.55
CA ARG A 306 4.04 -13.24 -18.12
C ARG A 306 4.73 -14.21 -17.17
N LYS A 307 5.19 -15.35 -17.70
CA LYS A 307 6.04 -16.31 -16.96
C LYS A 307 7.50 -16.15 -17.35
N PHE A 308 8.37 -16.28 -16.37
CA PHE A 308 9.81 -16.38 -16.53
C PHE A 308 10.26 -17.81 -16.22
N ASP A 309 10.96 -18.45 -17.16
CA ASP A 309 11.25 -19.89 -17.17
C ASP A 309 10.00 -20.79 -17.14
N LYS A 310 10.21 -22.11 -17.03
CA LYS A 310 9.18 -23.15 -17.14
C LYS A 310 8.71 -23.63 -15.76
N TRP A 311 7.94 -22.80 -15.06
CA TRP A 311 7.29 -23.19 -13.80
C TRP A 311 5.77 -23.27 -13.91
N VAL A 312 5.19 -24.03 -12.99
CA VAL A 312 3.74 -24.18 -12.79
C VAL A 312 3.39 -23.87 -11.35
N TYR A 313 2.15 -23.45 -11.11
CA TYR A 313 1.67 -23.28 -9.74
C TYR A 313 1.64 -24.63 -9.04
N LYS A 314 2.20 -24.69 -7.83
CA LYS A 314 2.21 -25.91 -6.99
C LYS A 314 2.46 -25.56 -5.53
N SER A 315 1.99 -26.42 -4.63
CA SER A 315 2.20 -26.27 -3.17
C SER A 315 3.68 -26.28 -2.77
N THR A 316 4.55 -26.91 -3.56
CA THR A 316 6.00 -26.94 -3.37
C THR A 316 6.72 -25.93 -4.27
N GLY A 317 6.12 -24.76 -4.50
CA GLY A 317 6.64 -23.73 -5.38
C GLY A 317 5.83 -22.45 -5.31
N ILE A 318 5.79 -21.72 -6.42
CA ILE A 318 4.97 -20.51 -6.56
C ILE A 318 3.49 -20.90 -6.46
N ASN A 319 2.71 -20.20 -5.64
CA ASN A 319 1.25 -20.34 -5.60
C ASN A 319 0.59 -19.13 -6.26
N LYS A 320 -0.67 -19.29 -6.67
CA LYS A 320 -1.45 -18.23 -7.32
C LYS A 320 -1.95 -17.22 -6.29
N ARG A 321 -1.06 -16.32 -5.86
CA ARG A 321 -1.35 -15.19 -4.96
C ARG A 321 -0.25 -14.13 -4.98
N MET A 322 -0.57 -12.99 -4.41
CA MET A 322 0.43 -11.97 -4.08
C MET A 322 1.35 -12.46 -2.94
N PRO A 323 2.64 -12.08 -2.93
CA PRO A 323 3.47 -12.21 -1.74
C PRO A 323 2.83 -11.54 -0.53
N TRP A 324 2.91 -12.18 0.63
CA TRP A 324 2.38 -11.68 1.91
C TRP A 324 3.41 -11.88 3.03
N LEU A 325 3.33 -11.01 4.04
CA LEU A 325 4.19 -11.03 5.22
C LEU A 325 3.77 -12.18 6.13
N HIS A 326 4.67 -13.12 6.35
CA HIS A 326 4.39 -14.30 7.15
C HIS A 326 4.51 -13.99 8.65
N MET A 327 3.50 -13.31 9.19
CA MET A 327 3.35 -13.05 10.61
C MET A 327 2.83 -14.33 11.27
N LEU A 328 3.69 -15.24 11.74
CA LEU A 328 3.16 -16.43 12.43
C LEU A 328 2.66 -16.12 13.82
N ASN A 329 1.46 -16.65 14.05
CA ASN A 329 0.87 -17.00 15.32
C ASN A 329 1.89 -17.73 16.21
N ALA A 330 1.88 -17.40 17.50
CA ALA A 330 2.70 -18.03 18.53
C ALA A 330 2.54 -19.56 18.63
N ASP A 331 1.54 -20.14 17.95
CA ASP A 331 1.15 -21.55 18.07
C ASP A 331 1.64 -22.46 16.94
N VAL A 332 2.24 -21.90 15.88
CA VAL A 332 2.86 -22.70 14.81
C VAL A 332 4.35 -22.36 14.86
N GLY A 333 5.15 -23.32 15.33
CA GLY A 333 6.56 -23.13 15.67
C GLY A 333 7.35 -22.25 14.71
N ASN A 334 8.25 -21.44 15.30
CA ASN A 334 9.19 -20.47 14.72
C ASN A 334 9.56 -20.71 13.22
N SER A 335 8.66 -20.36 12.29
CA SER A 335 8.97 -20.48 10.86
C SER A 335 9.91 -19.34 10.48
N PRO A 336 11.04 -19.64 9.81
CA PRO A 336 11.95 -18.61 9.34
C PRO A 336 11.40 -17.82 8.14
N THR A 337 10.13 -18.00 7.77
CA THR A 337 9.52 -17.36 6.60
C THR A 337 9.19 -15.90 6.92
N VAL A 338 9.62 -14.97 6.06
CA VAL A 338 9.32 -13.54 6.20
C VAL A 338 8.36 -13.06 5.12
N LEU A 339 8.63 -13.38 3.85
CA LEU A 339 7.81 -12.98 2.70
C LEU A 339 7.63 -14.18 1.77
N THR A 340 6.39 -14.57 1.50
CA THR A 340 6.10 -15.79 0.75
C THR A 340 4.90 -15.66 -0.16
N THR A 341 4.90 -16.43 -1.25
CA THR A 341 3.72 -16.63 -2.08
C THR A 341 2.91 -17.86 -1.63
N ASN A 342 3.34 -18.63 -0.64
CA ASN A 342 2.71 -19.91 -0.31
C ASN A 342 1.62 -19.77 0.77
N LYS A 343 0.91 -20.87 1.06
CA LYS A 343 0.01 -20.99 2.21
C LYS A 343 0.80 -21.19 3.51
N PRO A 344 0.23 -20.85 4.68
CA PRO A 344 0.81 -21.22 5.96
C PRO A 344 1.14 -22.71 6.02
N GLY A 345 2.27 -23.06 6.67
CA GLY A 345 2.71 -24.45 6.85
C GLY A 345 3.52 -25.06 5.70
N TYR A 346 3.80 -24.31 4.62
CA TYR A 346 4.62 -24.80 3.50
C TYR A 346 6.00 -24.16 3.45
N THR A 347 6.99 -24.93 2.99
CA THR A 347 8.42 -24.58 2.99
C THR A 347 8.97 -24.21 1.61
N TRP A 348 8.12 -23.77 0.68
CA TRP A 348 8.48 -23.41 -0.71
C TRP A 348 7.75 -22.15 -1.17
N GLY A 349 8.13 -21.57 -2.31
CA GLY A 349 7.52 -20.34 -2.82
C GLY A 349 7.90 -19.10 -2.01
N ILE A 350 9.05 -19.16 -1.34
CA ILE A 350 9.48 -18.18 -0.34
C ILE A 350 10.45 -17.21 -0.98
N LEU A 351 10.16 -15.91 -0.84
CA LEU A 351 11.02 -14.84 -1.32
C LEU A 351 12.10 -14.55 -0.29
N LEU A 352 11.69 -14.43 0.98
CA LEU A 352 12.58 -14.14 2.09
C LEU A 352 12.46 -15.17 3.21
N TYR A 353 13.61 -15.75 3.55
CA TYR A 353 13.88 -16.40 4.82
C TYR A 353 14.67 -15.48 5.74
N ASP A 354 14.39 -15.59 7.03
CA ASP A 354 15.16 -14.95 8.09
C ASP A 354 16.60 -15.48 8.12
N GLU A 355 17.44 -14.83 8.93
CA GLU A 355 18.84 -15.21 9.13
C GLU A 355 19.04 -16.35 10.15
N GLY A 356 17.97 -16.99 10.61
CA GLY A 356 17.97 -18.03 11.65
C GLY A 356 18.58 -19.37 11.20
N THR A 357 18.45 -20.38 12.07
CA THR A 357 19.05 -21.70 11.88
C THR A 357 18.32 -22.52 10.81
N THR A 358 18.76 -22.39 9.55
CA THR A 358 18.33 -23.26 8.45
C THR A 358 19.47 -23.52 7.46
N ASN A 359 19.40 -24.66 6.77
CA ASN A 359 20.43 -25.15 5.84
C ASN A 359 20.37 -24.50 4.45
N TYR A 360 19.41 -23.62 4.19
CA TYR A 360 19.31 -22.94 2.90
C TYR A 360 20.20 -21.70 2.84
N GLN A 361 20.97 -21.53 1.76
CA GLN A 361 21.79 -20.31 1.54
C GLN A 361 20.96 -19.09 1.12
N HIS A 362 19.83 -19.32 0.44
CA HIS A 362 18.77 -18.31 0.23
C HIS A 362 17.42 -18.90 0.64
N SER A 363 16.33 -18.52 -0.02
CA SER A 363 14.99 -19.03 0.29
C SER A 363 14.66 -20.28 -0.56
N PRO A 364 13.91 -21.25 -0.01
CA PRO A 364 13.41 -22.37 -0.82
C PRO A 364 12.31 -21.87 -1.77
N TRP A 365 12.58 -21.97 -3.07
CA TRP A 365 11.74 -21.32 -4.08
C TRP A 365 10.80 -22.29 -4.80
N SER A 366 11.32 -23.23 -5.58
CA SER A 366 10.53 -24.23 -6.31
C SER A 366 11.19 -25.60 -6.29
N HIS A 367 10.52 -26.59 -5.71
CA HIS A 367 11.04 -27.95 -5.59
C HIS A 367 11.33 -28.57 -6.97
N LYS A 368 12.51 -29.21 -7.09
CA LYS A 368 13.10 -29.83 -8.31
C LYS A 368 13.52 -28.87 -9.42
N ASP A 369 12.79 -27.79 -9.66
CA ASP A 369 13.05 -26.93 -10.82
C ASP A 369 14.06 -25.81 -10.49
N ALA A 370 13.81 -25.10 -9.38
CA ALA A 370 14.62 -23.98 -8.90
C ALA A 370 14.62 -24.00 -7.38
N THR A 371 15.38 -24.93 -6.81
CA THR A 371 15.30 -25.26 -5.38
C THR A 371 15.64 -24.07 -4.48
N ASN A 372 16.48 -23.16 -4.95
CA ASN A 372 16.93 -21.99 -4.24
C ASN A 372 16.50 -20.72 -5.01
N SER A 373 16.04 -19.71 -4.29
CA SER A 373 15.62 -18.42 -4.84
C SER A 373 16.77 -17.62 -5.43
N GLY A 374 18.02 -17.89 -5.06
CA GLY A 374 19.15 -17.01 -5.37
C GLY A 374 18.86 -15.57 -4.96
N LYS A 375 19.37 -14.62 -5.76
CA LYS A 375 19.05 -13.21 -5.65
C LYS A 375 17.60 -12.96 -6.10
N VAL A 376 16.78 -12.42 -5.20
CA VAL A 376 15.38 -12.06 -5.49
C VAL A 376 15.28 -10.56 -5.77
N LEU A 377 14.55 -10.20 -6.81
CA LEU A 377 14.12 -8.83 -7.09
C LEU A 377 12.59 -8.79 -7.11
N TYR A 378 12.01 -7.87 -6.35
CA TYR A 378 10.57 -7.67 -6.29
C TYR A 378 10.23 -6.23 -6.67
N TRP A 379 9.36 -6.09 -7.65
CA TRP A 379 9.03 -4.82 -8.30
C TRP A 379 7.52 -4.60 -8.32
N MET A 380 7.13 -3.34 -8.49
CA MET A 380 5.75 -2.97 -8.75
C MET A 380 5.64 -1.92 -9.86
N ARG A 381 4.46 -1.87 -10.49
CA ARG A 381 4.07 -0.83 -11.45
C ARG A 381 2.58 -0.51 -11.34
N GLU A 382 2.24 0.77 -11.34
CA GLU A 382 0.87 1.31 -11.27
C GLU A 382 0.12 1.12 -12.60
N GLU A 383 -0.35 -0.08 -12.93
CA GLU A 383 -1.02 -0.30 -14.22
C GLU A 383 -2.32 0.51 -14.41
N PHE A 384 -2.57 0.89 -15.66
CA PHE A 384 -3.86 1.40 -16.14
C PHE A 384 -4.67 0.24 -16.74
N LEU A 385 -5.15 -0.68 -15.91
CA LEU A 385 -6.14 -1.70 -16.35
C LEU A 385 -7.27 -1.84 -15.34
#